data_AF-A0A950DUP8-F1
#
_entry.id   AF-A0A950DUP8-F1
#
_cell.length_a   1.000
_cell.length_b   1.000
_cell.length_c   1.000
_cell.angle_alpha   90.00
_cell.angle_beta   90.00
_cell.angle_gamma   90.00
#
_symmetry.space_group_name_H-M   'P 1'
#
loop_
_entity.id
_entity.type
_entity.pdbx_description
1 polymer ?
#
loop_
_entity_poly.entity_id
_entity_poly.type
_entity_poly.pdbx_seq_one_letter_code
_entity_poly.pdbx_strand_id
1 'polypeptide(L)'
;MSQRAVHQLVPVLTAGDAIGEATLRLRALLRRLGCKSEIYADLIDRSLRNSARPASLLRSDAGPEDTVIYHLSIGSPLARTFAT
;
A
#
# COMPACT_ATOMS: atom_id res chain seq x y z
N MET A 1 0.81 3.79 -24.00
CA MET A 1 1.57 3.01 -23.00
C MET A 1 0.69 2.86 -21.77
N SER A 2 0.47 1.64 -21.27
CA SER A 2 -0.29 1.43 -20.03
C SER A 2 0.44 2.11 -18.87
N GLN A 3 -0.26 2.88 -18.02
CA GLN A 3 0.34 3.44 -16.80
C GLN A 3 0.77 2.29 -15.89
N ARG A 4 2.06 2.18 -15.56
CA ARG A 4 2.56 1.22 -14.56
C ARG A 4 1.96 1.53 -13.19
N ALA A 5 1.40 0.52 -12.51
CA ALA A 5 0.94 0.69 -11.14
C ALA A 5 2.06 0.38 -10.14
N VAL A 6 2.13 1.20 -9.10
CA VAL A 6 3.02 0.99 -7.95
C VAL A 6 2.16 1.10 -6.69
N HIS A 7 1.78 -0.05 -6.16
CA HIS A 7 0.95 -0.18 -4.97
C HIS A 7 1.81 -0.28 -3.72
N GLN A 8 1.19 -0.05 -2.56
CA GLN A 8 1.86 -0.11 -1.27
C GLN A 8 1.10 -1.05 -0.34
N LEU A 9 1.83 -1.88 0.41
CA LEU A 9 1.30 -2.75 1.44
C LEU A 9 1.91 -2.34 2.78
N VAL A 10 1.08 -2.09 3.80
CA VAL A 10 1.52 -1.71 5.15
C VAL A 10 0.71 -2.49 6.19
N PRO A 11 1.31 -3.02 7.27
CA PRO A 11 0.56 -3.74 8.30
C PRO A 11 -0.54 -2.90 8.95
N VAL A 12 -0.21 -1.68 9.34
CA VAL A 12 -1.12 -0.75 10.01
C VAL A 12 -0.94 0.62 9.36
N LEU A 13 -2.02 1.21 8.87
CA LEU A 13 -2.04 2.58 8.38
C LEU A 13 -2.63 3.50 9.44
N THR A 14 -1.76 4.26 10.11
CA THR A 14 -2.13 5.19 11.19
C THR A 14 -1.91 6.63 10.76
N ALA A 15 -2.77 7.56 11.19
CA ALA A 15 -2.55 8.98 10.92
C ALA A 15 -1.46 9.55 11.85
N GLY A 16 -0.50 10.27 11.28
CA GLY A 16 0.53 10.98 12.04
C GLY A 16 1.67 10.12 12.59
N ASP A 17 1.69 8.80 12.32
CA ASP A 17 2.86 7.97 12.60
C ASP A 17 3.87 8.04 11.44
N ALA A 18 5.13 7.66 11.71
CA ALA A 18 6.22 7.83 10.74
C ALA A 18 5.99 7.02 9.45
N ILE A 19 5.48 5.80 9.57
CA ILE A 19 5.29 4.89 8.43
C ILE A 19 4.05 5.28 7.65
N GLY A 20 2.92 5.55 8.31
CA GLY A 20 1.69 5.99 7.65
C GLY A 20 1.90 7.29 6.87
N GLU A 21 2.57 8.28 7.45
CA GLU A 21 2.93 9.52 6.74
C GLU A 21 3.82 9.26 5.52
N ALA A 22 4.84 8.40 5.66
CA ALA A 22 5.70 8.01 4.54
C ALA A 22 4.89 7.32 3.42
N THR A 23 4.01 6.38 3.77
CA THR A 23 3.13 5.67 2.82
C THR A 23 2.20 6.64 2.08
N LEU A 24 1.56 7.57 2.79
CA LEU A 24 0.65 8.56 2.20
C LEU A 24 1.37 9.52 1.25
N ARG A 25 2.54 10.03 1.67
CA ARG A 25 3.35 10.94 0.85
C ARG A 25 3.91 10.24 -0.38
N LEU A 26 4.36 9.00 -0.24
CA LEU A 26 4.83 8.20 -1.37
C LEU A 26 3.72 7.93 -2.38
N ARG A 27 2.49 7.62 -1.92
CA ARG A 27 1.32 7.48 -2.82
C ARG A 27 1.09 8.76 -3.62
N ALA A 28 1.10 9.91 -2.95
CA ALA A 28 0.90 11.20 -3.59
C ALA A 28 1.99 11.47 -4.65
N LEU A 29 3.25 11.16 -4.35
CA LEU A 29 4.36 11.28 -5.28
C LEU A 29 4.18 10.36 -6.50
N LEU A 30 3.89 9.06 -6.29
CA LEU A 30 3.69 8.09 -7.37
C LEU A 30 2.55 8.51 -8.30
N ARG A 31 1.42 8.99 -7.74
CA ARG A 31 0.30 9.51 -8.53
C ARG A 31 0.70 10.76 -9.34
N ARG A 32 1.49 11.68 -8.75
CA ARG A 32 2.04 12.85 -9.48
C ARG A 32 2.97 12.47 -10.63
N LEU A 33 3.67 11.34 -10.52
CA LEU A 33 4.53 10.80 -11.58
C LEU A 33 3.75 10.02 -12.66
N GLY A 34 2.41 9.94 -12.56
CA GLY A 34 1.57 9.27 -13.54
C GLY A 34 1.39 7.77 -13.30
N CYS A 35 1.75 7.25 -12.13
CA CYS A 35 1.45 5.87 -11.75
C CYS A 35 0.06 5.75 -11.12
N LYS A 36 -0.61 4.61 -11.33
CA LYS A 36 -1.69 4.18 -10.42
C LYS A 36 -1.05 3.75 -9.10
N SER A 37 -1.60 4.17 -7.97
CA SER A 37 -1.04 3.82 -6.66
C SER A 37 -2.12 3.77 -5.60
N GLU A 38 -2.36 2.59 -5.06
CA GLU A 38 -3.27 2.30 -3.95
C GLU A 38 -2.47 1.85 -2.73
N ILE A 39 -3.04 2.07 -1.55
CA ILE A 39 -2.50 1.58 -0.27
C ILE A 39 -3.38 0.44 0.20
N TYR A 40 -2.74 -0.65 0.60
CA TYR A 40 -3.37 -1.83 1.14
C TYR A 40 -2.88 -2.03 2.58
N ALA A 41 -3.80 -2.27 3.51
CA ALA A 41 -3.45 -2.49 4.91
C ALA A 41 -4.41 -3.46 5.63
N ASP A 42 -3.90 -4.15 6.65
CA ASP A 42 -4.73 -5.02 7.52
C ASP A 42 -5.55 -4.18 8.49
N LEU A 43 -4.89 -3.22 9.15
CA LEU A 43 -5.52 -2.29 10.06
C LEU A 43 -5.45 -0.88 9.49
N ILE A 44 -6.60 -0.21 9.39
CA ILE A 44 -6.71 1.14 8.87
C ILE A 44 -7.34 2.01 9.94
N ASP A 45 -6.67 3.08 10.33
CA ASP A 45 -7.23 4.12 11.19
C ASP A 45 -8.56 4.64 10.60
N ARG A 46 -9.57 4.85 11.46
CA ARG A 46 -10.90 5.34 11.07
C ARG A 46 -10.84 6.63 10.25
N SER A 47 -9.89 7.51 10.56
CA SER A 47 -9.64 8.76 9.83
C SER A 47 -9.14 8.52 8.40
N LEU A 48 -8.49 7.38 8.14
CA LEU A 48 -7.87 7.01 6.87
C LEU A 48 -8.63 5.90 6.11
N ARG A 49 -9.82 5.51 6.56
CA ARG A 49 -10.63 4.43 5.93
C ARG A 49 -10.87 4.57 4.42
N ASN A 50 -10.90 5.81 3.91
CA ASN A 50 -11.09 6.10 2.49
C ASN A 50 -9.76 6.27 1.73
N SER A 51 -8.63 6.20 2.43
CA SER A 51 -7.28 6.35 1.90
C SER A 51 -6.60 5.01 1.64
N ALA A 52 -7.17 3.89 2.07
CA ALA A 52 -6.61 2.56 1.86
C ALA A 52 -7.69 1.51 1.66
N ARG A 53 -7.27 0.37 1.12
CA ARG A 53 -8.08 -0.81 0.88
C ARG A 53 -7.64 -1.94 1.82
N PRO A 54 -8.51 -2.90 2.15
CA PRO A 54 -8.10 -4.09 2.90
C PRO A 54 -6.97 -4.85 2.19
N ALA A 55 -5.96 -5.31 2.94
CA ALA A 55 -4.82 -6.03 2.38
C ALA A 55 -5.19 -7.30 1.61
N SER A 56 -6.30 -7.94 1.97
CA SER A 56 -6.83 -9.13 1.29
C SER A 56 -7.17 -8.90 -0.19
N LEU A 57 -7.43 -7.65 -0.60
CA LEU A 57 -7.76 -7.32 -1.98
C LEU A 57 -6.53 -7.17 -2.90
N LEU A 58 -5.33 -7.03 -2.32
CA LEU A 58 -4.11 -6.77 -3.08
C LEU A 58 -3.88 -7.81 -4.18
N ARG A 59 -4.05 -9.10 -3.88
CA ARG A 59 -3.81 -10.20 -4.85
C ARG A 59 -4.78 -10.19 -6.02
N SER A 60 -6.02 -9.74 -5.82
CA SER A 60 -7.02 -9.65 -6.89
C SER A 60 -6.90 -8.36 -7.70
N ASP A 61 -6.41 -7.29 -7.08
CA ASP A 61 -6.31 -5.97 -7.71
C ASP A 61 -5.01 -5.76 -8.50
N ALA A 62 -3.90 -6.35 -8.04
CA ALA A 62 -2.59 -6.18 -8.66
C ALA A 62 -2.41 -7.16 -9.83
N GLY A 63 -2.01 -6.62 -10.98
CA GLY A 63 -1.62 -7.41 -12.14
C GLY A 63 -0.15 -7.89 -12.08
N PRO A 64 0.25 -8.79 -12.99
CA PRO A 64 1.61 -9.34 -13.02
C PRO A 64 2.72 -8.30 -13.32
N GLU A 65 2.36 -7.19 -13.96
CA GLU A 65 3.27 -6.10 -14.31
C GLU A 65 3.31 -4.97 -13.25
N ASP A 66 2.48 -5.08 -12.22
CA ASP A 66 2.38 -4.07 -11.17
C ASP A 66 3.43 -4.31 -10.09
N THR A 67 3.95 -3.22 -9.51
CA THR A 67 4.93 -3.29 -8.41
C THR A 67 4.24 -3.07 -7.08
N VAL A 68 4.65 -3.80 -6.03
CA VAL A 68 4.19 -3.59 -4.66
C VAL A 68 5.37 -3.23 -3.76
N ILE A 69 5.23 -2.12 -3.03
CA ILE A 69 6.17 -1.70 -2.00
C ILE A 69 5.62 -2.13 -0.63
N TYR A 70 6.32 -3.04 0.05
CA TYR A 70 5.95 -3.46 1.40
C TYR A 70 6.70 -2.64 2.46
N HIS A 71 5.95 -1.94 3.31
CA HIS A 71 6.48 -1.16 4.42
C HIS A 71 6.67 -2.05 5.66
N LEU A 72 7.83 -2.71 5.74
CA LEU A 72 8.20 -3.53 6.90
C LEU A 72 8.65 -2.65 8.07
N SER A 73 7.76 -2.42 9.03
CA SER A 73 8.06 -1.66 10.25
C SER A 73 7.82 -2.45 11.54
N ILE A 74 7.07 -3.54 11.46
CA ILE A 74 6.75 -4.46 12.56
C ILE A 74 6.65 -5.89 12.03
N GLY A 75 6.70 -6.87 12.94
CA GLY A 75 6.35 -8.25 12.61
C GLY A 75 4.88 -8.34 12.19
N SER A 76 4.61 -8.87 10.99
CA SER A 76 3.25 -8.99 10.45
C SER A 76 3.08 -10.24 9.59
N PRO A 77 1.92 -10.92 9.66
CA PRO A 77 1.51 -11.95 8.70
C PRO A 77 1.62 -11.52 7.22
N LEU A 78 1.47 -10.23 6.92
CA LEU A 78 1.51 -9.72 5.55
C LEU A 78 2.84 -9.97 4.83
N ALA A 79 3.93 -10.14 5.56
CA ALA A 79 5.21 -10.53 4.94
C ALA A 79 5.10 -11.86 4.17
N ARG A 80 4.20 -12.76 4.60
CA ARG A 80 3.94 -14.04 3.90
C ARG A 80 3.21 -13.88 2.57
N THR A 81 2.70 -12.69 2.26
CA THR A 81 2.14 -12.41 0.92
C THR A 81 3.17 -12.67 -0.19
N PHE A 82 4.45 -12.50 0.11
CA PHE A 82 5.56 -12.70 -0.83
C PHE A 82 6.36 -13.99 -0.58
N ALA A 83 5.99 -14.76 0.43
CA ALA A 83 6.58 -16.08 0.63
C ALA A 83 6.04 -17.02 -0.45
N THR A 84 6.95 -17.60 -1.24
CA THR A 84 6.70 -18.63 -2.25
C THR A 84 6.20 -19.91 -1.63
#